data_AF-A0A2E4PHF5-F1
#
_entry.id   AF-A0A2E4PHF5-F1
#
_cell.length_a   1.000
_cell.length_b   1.000
_cell.length_c   1.000
_cell.angle_alpha   90.00
_cell.angle_beta   90.00
_cell.angle_gamma   90.00
#
_symmetry.space_group_name_H-M   'P 1'
#
loop_
_entity.id
_entity.type
_entity.pdbx_description
1 polymer ?
#
loop_
_entity_poly.entity_id
_entity_poly.type
_entity_poly.pdbx_seq_one_letter_code
_entity_poly.pdbx_strand_id
1 'polypeptide(L)'
;MNQFKMTRIIIAILYLILTTIIIAYIDNGIRTHNMSFYYGKDNGYFTRFESIIILNTVFFFLMTIKKNQSVKEYLKQSLLGFVTALIFGLVCYFIFLSSDYYGLTYHVATIIVCYFSYFLLKGMKLMLARVLKKTN
;
A
#
# COMPACT_ATOMS: atom_id res chain seq x y z
N MET A 1 17.96 7.57 20.16
CA MET A 1 16.88 8.06 19.27
C MET A 1 17.11 7.75 17.78
N ASN A 2 18.36 7.52 17.32
CA ASN A 2 18.66 7.24 15.89
C ASN A 2 18.42 5.79 15.43
N GLN A 3 18.65 4.78 16.27
CA GLN A 3 18.49 3.37 15.85
C GLN A 3 17.06 3.04 15.39
N PHE A 4 16.03 3.45 16.13
CA PHE A 4 14.63 3.21 15.74
C PHE A 4 14.21 3.87 14.42
N LYS A 5 14.80 5.02 14.06
CA LYS A 5 14.55 5.66 12.77
C LYS A 5 15.20 4.86 11.64
N MET A 6 16.45 4.43 11.83
CA MET A 6 17.17 3.60 10.87
C MET A 6 16.47 2.26 10.63
N THR A 7 16.00 1.58 11.67
CA THR A 7 15.26 0.31 11.53
C THR A 7 14.02 0.46 10.64
N ARG A 8 13.24 1.54 10.79
CA ARG A 8 12.06 1.75 9.94
C ARG A 8 12.39 2.07 8.49
N ILE A 9 13.48 2.80 8.26
CA ILE A 9 13.97 3.08 6.90
C ILE A 9 14.37 1.75 6.24
N ILE A 10 15.11 0.90 6.94
CA ILE A 10 15.50 -0.42 6.44
C ILE A 10 14.26 -1.28 6.14
N ILE A 11 13.29 -1.35 7.06
CA ILE A 11 12.02 -2.07 6.83
C ILE A 11 11.31 -1.53 5.59
N ALA A 12 11.21 -0.20 5.43
CA ALA A 12 10.57 0.40 4.26
C ALA A 12 11.30 0.04 2.96
N ILE A 13 12.64 0.09 2.93
CA ILE A 13 13.44 -0.28 1.76
C ILE A 13 13.26 -1.75 1.39
N LEU A 14 13.37 -2.65 2.37
CA LEU A 14 13.16 -4.09 2.16
C LEU A 14 11.74 -4.37 1.65
N TYR A 15 10.76 -3.65 2.18
CA TYR A 15 9.37 -3.80 1.75
C TYR A 15 9.12 -3.27 0.34
N LEU A 16 9.78 -2.18 -0.06
CA LEU A 16 9.74 -1.69 -1.44
C LEU A 16 10.36 -2.70 -2.41
N ILE A 17 11.49 -3.32 -2.06
CA ILE A 17 12.10 -4.38 -2.86
C ILE A 17 11.14 -5.56 -3.02
N LEU A 18 10.54 -6.04 -1.91
CA LEU A 18 9.54 -7.10 -1.94
C LEU A 18 8.33 -6.74 -2.81
N THR A 19 7.84 -5.50 -2.69
CA THR A 19 6.72 -5.00 -3.50
C THR A 19 7.05 -5.05 -4.99
N THR A 20 8.24 -4.61 -5.39
CA THR A 20 8.70 -4.67 -6.79
C THR A 20 8.77 -6.10 -7.30
N ILE A 21 9.28 -7.04 -6.49
CA ILE A 21 9.34 -8.47 -6.85
C ILE A 21 7.92 -9.02 -7.08
N ILE A 22 6.99 -8.70 -6.18
CA ILE A 22 5.59 -9.16 -6.29
C ILE A 22 4.92 -8.58 -7.53
N ILE A 23 5.11 -7.29 -7.82
CA ILE A 23 4.58 -6.64 -9.02
C ILE A 23 5.13 -7.32 -10.28
N ALA A 24 6.44 -7.57 -10.34
CA ALA A 24 7.08 -8.23 -11.48
C ALA A 24 6.59 -9.67 -11.66
N TYR A 25 6.43 -10.41 -10.55
CA TYR A 25 5.89 -11.77 -10.58
C TYR A 25 4.46 -11.82 -11.12
N ILE A 26 3.58 -10.94 -10.63
CA ILE A 26 2.19 -10.83 -11.10
C ILE A 26 2.14 -10.41 -12.56
N ASP A 27 2.93 -9.41 -12.95
CA ASP A 27 2.98 -8.93 -14.33
C ASP A 27 3.41 -10.02 -15.31
N ASN A 28 4.45 -10.79 -14.94
CA ASN A 28 4.90 -11.92 -15.73
C ASN A 28 3.82 -13.01 -15.84
N GLY A 29 3.12 -13.33 -14.75
CA GLY A 29 2.00 -14.28 -14.75
C GLY A 29 0.86 -13.87 -15.68
N ILE A 30 0.52 -12.58 -15.72
CA ILE A 30 -0.52 -12.04 -16.60
C ILE A 30 -0.05 -12.04 -18.07
N ARG A 31 1.16 -11.55 -18.35
CA ARG A 31 1.69 -11.45 -19.73
C ARG A 31 1.97 -12.79 -20.39
N THR A 32 2.30 -13.81 -19.61
CA THR A 32 2.44 -15.19 -20.09
C THR A 32 1.09 -15.88 -20.33
N HIS A 33 -0.03 -15.15 -20.21
CA HIS A 33 -1.40 -15.65 -20.41
C HIS A 33 -1.69 -16.90 -19.58
N ASN A 34 -1.10 -16.99 -18.38
CA ASN A 34 -1.33 -18.11 -17.49
C ASN A 34 -2.76 -18.05 -16.92
N MET A 35 -3.70 -18.73 -17.58
CA MET A 35 -5.12 -18.75 -17.19
C MET A 35 -5.36 -19.31 -15.80
N SER A 36 -4.46 -20.16 -15.27
CA SER A 36 -4.55 -20.65 -13.89
C SER A 36 -4.23 -19.57 -12.84
N PHE A 37 -3.59 -18.48 -13.25
CA PHE A 37 -3.10 -17.43 -12.37
C PHE A 37 -4.13 -16.31 -12.14
N TYR A 38 -4.78 -15.83 -13.21
CA TYR A 38 -5.76 -14.75 -13.12
C TYR A 38 -7.18 -15.20 -13.54
N TYR A 39 -7.38 -16.52 -13.69
CA TYR A 39 -8.67 -17.15 -14.04
C TYR A 39 -9.29 -16.65 -15.36
N GLY A 40 -8.50 -16.09 -16.27
CA GLY A 40 -9.00 -15.49 -17.51
C GLY A 40 -9.89 -14.26 -17.30
N LYS A 41 -9.89 -13.67 -16.10
CA LYS A 41 -10.70 -12.49 -15.77
C LYS A 41 -9.92 -11.21 -16.08
N ASP A 42 -10.64 -10.23 -16.65
CA ASP A 42 -10.31 -8.79 -16.71
C ASP A 42 -8.84 -8.40 -16.97
N ASN A 43 -8.10 -9.16 -17.81
CA ASN A 43 -6.67 -8.96 -18.08
C ASN A 43 -5.79 -8.86 -16.81
N GLY A 44 -6.23 -9.47 -15.71
CA GLY A 44 -5.50 -9.52 -14.44
C GLY A 44 -5.65 -8.28 -13.54
N TYR A 45 -6.59 -7.39 -13.81
CA TYR A 45 -6.87 -6.22 -12.97
C TYR A 45 -7.35 -6.62 -11.55
N PHE A 46 -8.19 -7.65 -11.42
CA PHE A 46 -8.61 -8.17 -10.11
C PHE A 46 -7.43 -8.69 -9.29
N THR A 47 -6.56 -9.52 -9.87
CA THR A 47 -5.37 -10.05 -9.18
C THR A 47 -4.45 -8.92 -8.70
N ARG A 48 -4.29 -7.87 -9.50
CA ARG A 48 -3.52 -6.68 -9.11
C ARG A 48 -4.20 -5.90 -7.98
N PHE A 49 -5.53 -5.78 -8.00
CA PHE A 49 -6.28 -5.11 -6.94
C PHE A 49 -6.14 -5.86 -5.61
N GLU A 50 -6.24 -7.19 -5.62
CA GLU A 50 -6.00 -8.02 -4.43
C GLU A 50 -4.58 -7.81 -3.87
N SER A 51 -3.57 -7.80 -4.73
CA SER A 51 -2.20 -7.54 -4.29
C SER A 51 -2.01 -6.14 -3.72
N ILE A 52 -2.64 -5.12 -4.31
CA ILE A 52 -2.63 -3.74 -3.76
C ILE A 52 -3.18 -3.71 -2.34
N ILE A 53 -4.32 -4.36 -2.10
CA ILE A 53 -4.96 -4.40 -0.78
C ILE A 53 -4.03 -5.06 0.24
N ILE A 54 -3.49 -6.23 -0.09
CA ILE A 54 -2.62 -6.99 0.82
C ILE A 54 -1.35 -6.19 1.12
N LEU A 55 -0.68 -5.69 0.08
CA LEU A 55 0.58 -4.95 0.21
C LEU A 55 0.39 -3.67 1.04
N ASN A 56 -0.64 -2.88 0.77
CA ASN A 56 -0.84 -1.65 1.52
C ASN A 56 -1.25 -1.90 2.98
N THR A 57 -2.07 -2.93 3.23
CA THR A 57 -2.45 -3.33 4.60
C THR A 57 -1.22 -3.72 5.42
N VAL A 58 -0.34 -4.55 4.84
CA VAL A 58 0.91 -4.97 5.48
C VAL A 58 1.88 -3.80 5.63
N PHE A 59 1.97 -2.90 4.64
CA PHE A 59 2.79 -1.69 4.75
C PHE A 59 2.40 -0.84 5.96
N PHE A 60 1.11 -0.53 6.13
CA PHE A 60 0.62 0.27 7.26
C PHE A 60 0.90 -0.42 8.60
N PHE A 61 0.75 -1.75 8.65
CA PHE A 61 1.10 -2.55 9.82
C PHE A 61 2.60 -2.43 10.17
N LEU A 62 3.48 -2.70 9.20
CA LEU A 62 4.93 -2.70 9.41
C LEU A 62 5.47 -1.32 9.81
N MET A 63 4.97 -0.25 9.18
CA MET A 63 5.37 1.12 9.49
C MET A 63 4.91 1.58 10.89
N THR A 64 3.99 0.85 11.49
CA THR A 64 3.45 1.07 12.84
C THR A 64 4.24 0.35 13.92
N ILE A 65 5.18 -0.54 13.58
CA ILE A 65 5.99 -1.29 14.55
C ILE A 65 6.83 -0.34 15.42
N LYS A 66 6.52 -0.34 16.72
CA LYS A 66 7.24 0.36 17.79
C LYS A 66 7.24 -0.46 19.08
N LYS A 67 8.23 -0.21 19.93
CA LYS A 67 8.27 -0.77 21.29
C LYS A 67 7.03 -0.33 22.07
N ASN A 68 6.40 -1.27 22.78
CA ASN A 68 5.22 -1.08 23.65
C ASN A 68 3.95 -0.58 22.95
N GLN A 69 3.81 -0.81 21.64
CA GLN A 69 2.58 -0.48 20.93
C GLN A 69 1.52 -1.57 21.16
N SER A 70 0.28 -1.14 21.44
CA SER A 70 -0.83 -2.06 21.69
C SER A 70 -1.33 -2.74 20.40
N VAL A 71 -1.86 -3.95 20.54
CA VAL A 71 -2.49 -4.72 19.43
C VAL A 71 -3.58 -3.91 18.72
N LYS A 72 -4.37 -3.15 19.49
CA LYS A 72 -5.43 -2.28 18.96
C LYS A 72 -4.89 -1.23 17.99
N GLU A 73 -3.72 -0.65 18.25
CA GLU A 73 -3.14 0.36 17.36
C GLU A 73 -2.61 -0.29 16.07
N TYR A 74 -2.09 -1.52 16.12
CA TYR A 74 -1.75 -2.27 14.92
C TYR A 74 -2.98 -2.53 14.04
N LEU A 75 -4.06 -3.05 14.64
CA LEU A 75 -5.31 -3.33 13.91
C LEU A 75 -5.90 -2.06 13.29
N LYS A 76 -5.88 -0.94 14.02
CA LYS A 76 -6.36 0.35 13.50
C LYS A 76 -5.58 0.80 12.27
N GLN A 77 -4.25 0.66 12.29
CA GLN A 77 -3.40 1.07 11.16
C GLN A 77 -3.55 0.12 9.99
N SER A 78 -3.62 -1.20 10.21
CA SER A 78 -3.92 -2.17 9.15
C SER A 78 -5.28 -1.90 8.49
N LEU A 79 -6.32 -1.64 9.28
CA LEU A 79 -7.65 -1.30 8.75
C LEU A 79 -7.61 -0.01 7.92
N LEU A 80 -6.84 0.99 8.34
CA LEU A 80 -6.64 2.21 7.57
C LEU A 80 -5.91 1.95 6.24
N GLY A 81 -4.90 1.07 6.25
CA GLY A 81 -4.23 0.58 5.03
C GLY A 81 -5.20 -0.15 4.08
N PHE A 82 -6.04 -1.01 4.62
CA PHE A 82 -7.07 -1.71 3.85
C PHE A 82 -8.06 -0.74 3.19
N VAL A 83 -8.63 0.18 3.97
CA VAL A 83 -9.60 1.17 3.47
C VAL A 83 -8.97 2.10 2.43
N THR A 84 -7.74 2.57 2.65
CA THR A 84 -7.04 3.42 1.68
C THR A 84 -6.75 2.67 0.37
N ALA A 85 -6.40 1.38 0.43
CA ALA A 85 -6.20 0.57 -0.76
C ALA A 85 -7.49 0.36 -1.55
N LEU A 86 -8.63 0.12 -0.87
CA LEU A 86 -9.92 0.02 -1.54
C LEU A 86 -10.27 1.31 -2.27
N ILE A 87 -10.14 2.46 -1.58
CA ILE A 87 -10.49 3.77 -2.16
C ILE A 87 -9.58 4.09 -3.34
N PHE A 88 -8.25 4.06 -3.14
CA PHE A 88 -7.32 4.44 -4.20
C PHE A 88 -7.27 3.42 -5.33
N GLY A 89 -7.44 2.13 -5.05
CA GLY A 89 -7.54 1.12 -6.10
C GLY A 89 -8.77 1.31 -6.96
N LEU A 90 -9.94 1.60 -6.38
CA LEU A 90 -11.13 1.92 -7.18
C LEU A 90 -10.96 3.20 -8.00
N VAL A 91 -10.42 4.27 -7.39
CA VAL A 91 -10.18 5.53 -8.08
C VAL A 91 -9.19 5.34 -9.24
N CYS A 92 -8.05 4.70 -8.99
CA CYS A 92 -7.04 4.45 -10.02
C CYS A 92 -7.55 3.47 -11.07
N TYR A 93 -8.39 2.51 -10.72
CA TYR A 93 -9.02 1.61 -11.69
C TYR A 93 -9.80 2.42 -12.74
N PHE A 94 -10.69 3.33 -12.32
CA PHE A 94 -11.46 4.15 -13.26
C PHE A 94 -10.59 5.13 -14.08
N ILE A 95 -9.48 5.59 -13.53
CA ILE A 95 -8.54 6.48 -14.24
C ILE A 95 -7.79 5.71 -15.34
N PHE A 96 -7.32 4.48 -15.05
CA PHE A 96 -6.40 3.76 -15.92
C PHE A 96 -7.06 2.66 -16.77
N LEU A 97 -8.33 2.34 -16.55
CA LEU A 97 -9.06 1.26 -17.26
C LEU A 97 -8.96 1.38 -18.79
N SER A 98 -9.03 2.59 -19.32
CA SER A 98 -9.00 2.83 -20.78
C SER A 98 -7.59 2.96 -21.37
N SER A 99 -6.57 3.12 -20.54
CA SER A 99 -5.21 3.46 -20.97
C SER A 99 -4.19 2.33 -20.81
N ASP A 100 -4.52 1.27 -20.07
CA ASP A 100 -3.54 0.28 -19.62
C ASP A 100 -4.04 -1.16 -19.78
N TYR A 101 -3.96 -1.69 -21.00
CA TYR A 101 -4.53 -3.00 -21.35
C TYR A 101 -4.17 -4.15 -20.38
N TYR A 102 -2.96 -4.14 -19.82
CA TYR A 102 -2.46 -5.17 -18.89
C TYR A 102 -2.49 -4.74 -17.41
N GLY A 103 -2.93 -3.52 -17.10
CA GLY A 103 -3.08 -3.01 -15.74
C GLY A 103 -1.78 -2.77 -14.95
N LEU A 104 -0.61 -2.76 -15.59
CA LEU A 104 0.67 -2.57 -14.89
C LEU A 104 0.83 -1.14 -14.34
N THR A 105 0.50 -0.14 -15.15
CA THR A 105 0.50 1.27 -14.76
C THR A 105 -0.49 1.49 -13.62
N TYR A 106 -1.69 0.91 -13.73
CA TYR A 106 -2.68 0.89 -12.65
C TYR A 106 -2.07 0.32 -11.35
N HIS A 107 -1.41 -0.84 -11.42
CA HIS A 107 -0.83 -1.49 -10.25
C HIS A 107 0.22 -0.60 -9.57
N VAL A 108 1.18 -0.11 -10.34
CA VAL A 108 2.29 0.70 -9.84
C VAL A 108 1.81 2.05 -9.29
N ALA A 109 0.98 2.76 -10.05
CA ALA A 109 0.47 4.07 -9.64
C ALA A 109 -0.34 3.96 -8.34
N THR A 110 -1.20 2.94 -8.23
CA THR A 110 -2.01 2.74 -7.03
C THR A 110 -1.15 2.48 -5.80
N ILE A 111 -0.13 1.62 -5.91
CA ILE A 111 0.81 1.34 -4.80
C ILE A 111 1.53 2.62 -4.36
N ILE A 112 2.02 3.43 -5.30
CA ILE A 112 2.71 4.69 -4.99
C ILE A 112 1.77 5.63 -4.21
N VAL A 113 0.55 5.83 -4.69
CA VAL A 113 -0.44 6.70 -4.03
C VAL A 113 -0.80 6.16 -2.63
N CYS A 114 -1.02 4.85 -2.52
CA CYS A 114 -1.30 4.17 -1.26
C CYS A 114 -0.18 4.37 -0.23
N TYR A 115 1.07 4.10 -0.60
CA TYR A 115 2.19 4.25 0.33
C TYR A 115 2.44 5.72 0.69
N PHE A 116 2.27 6.63 -0.26
CA PHE A 116 2.39 8.06 0.00
C PHE A 116 1.32 8.55 1.01
N SER A 117 0.11 8.00 0.93
CA SER A 117 -0.99 8.35 1.83
C SER A 117 -0.66 8.09 3.31
N TYR A 118 0.12 7.05 3.62
CA TYR A 118 0.58 6.78 4.98
C TYR A 118 1.35 7.98 5.56
N PHE A 119 2.26 8.55 4.77
CA PHE A 119 3.08 9.68 5.20
C PHE A 119 2.27 10.96 5.36
N LEU A 120 1.31 11.20 4.46
CA LEU A 120 0.37 12.31 4.56
C LEU A 120 -0.48 12.23 5.84
N LEU A 121 -1.13 11.09 6.09
CA LEU A 121 -1.98 10.88 7.26
C LEU A 121 -1.21 11.03 8.57
N LYS A 122 0.03 10.53 8.60
CA LYS A 122 0.93 10.71 9.74
C LYS A 122 1.32 12.18 9.94
N GLY A 123 1.60 12.91 8.88
CA GLY A 123 1.89 14.35 8.91
C GLY A 123 0.73 15.15 9.46
N MET A 124 -0.49 14.88 8.99
CA MET A 124 -1.73 15.53 9.46
C MET A 124 -1.97 15.26 10.95
N LYS A 125 -1.80 14.02 11.41
CA LYS A 125 -1.94 13.66 12.84
C LYS A 125 -0.97 14.45 13.73
N LEU A 126 0.28 14.62 13.29
CA LEU A 126 1.27 15.41 14.03
C LEU A 126 0.93 16.90 14.05
N MET A 127 0.40 17.44 12.96
CA MET A 127 -0.02 18.83 12.88
C MET A 127 -1.21 19.12 13.82
N LEU A 128 -2.25 18.28 13.79
CA LEU A 128 -3.42 18.39 14.66
C LEU A 128 -3.03 18.34 16.15
N ALA A 129 -2.13 17.43 16.53
CA ALA A 129 -1.65 17.34 17.91
C ALA A 129 -0.91 18.61 18.37
N ARG A 130 -0.20 19.31 17.46
CA ARG A 130 0.48 20.58 17.77
C ARG A 130 -0.51 21.73 17.95
N VAL A 131 -1.57 21.77 17.14
CA VAL A 131 -2.61 22.80 17.24
C VAL A 131 -3.36 22.67 18.57
N LEU A 132 -3.81 21.46 18.91
CA LEU A 132 -4.54 21.20 20.16
C LEU A 132 -3.71 21.50 21.42
N LYS A 133 -2.38 21.35 21.36
CA LYS A 133 -1.50 21.70 22.49
C LYS A 133 -1.31 23.21 22.67
N LYS A 134 -1.51 24.02 21.63
CA LYS A 134 -1.40 25.49 21.73
C LYS A 134 -2.66 26.16 22.27
N THR A 135 -3.79 25.47 22.23
CA THR A 135 -5.11 26.00 22.62
C THR A 135 -5.50 25.66 24.07
N ASN A 136 -4.72 24.81 24.75
CA ASN A 136 -4.86 24.46 26.17
C ASN A 136 -3.65 24.99 26.94
#